data_AF-A0A377XLS2-F1
#
_entry.id   AF-A0A377XLS2-F1
#
_cell.length_a   1.000
_cell.length_b   1.000
_cell.length_c   1.000
_cell.angle_alpha   90.00
_cell.angle_beta   90.00
_cell.angle_gamma   90.00
#
_symmetry.space_group_name_H-M   'P 1'
#
loop_
_entity.id
_entity.type
_entity.pdbx_description
1 polymer ?
#
loop_
_entity_poly.entity_id
_entity_poly.type
_entity_poly.pdbx_seq_one_letter_code
_entity_poly.pdbx_strand_id
1 'polypeptide(L)' 'MAQRGIPCLWMRGGTSKAACFLADDLPADPVRRDAVLLAVMGSA' A
#
# COMPACT_ATOMS: atom_id res chain seq x y z
N MET A 1 15.54 5.52 11.68
CA MET A 1 14.16 5.91 11.30
C MET A 1 13.29 4.68 11.46
N ALA A 2 12.20 4.76 12.24
CA ALA A 2 11.28 3.64 12.39
C ALA A 2 10.32 3.61 11.19
N GLN A 3 10.19 2.45 10.54
CA GLN A 3 9.17 2.24 9.53
C GLN A 3 7.83 2.03 10.21
N ARG A 4 6.76 2.59 9.63
CA ARG A 4 5.39 2.37 10.10
C ARG A 4 4.74 1.24 9.32
N GLY A 5 4.25 0.23 10.03
CA GLY A 5 3.43 -0.81 9.42
C GLY A 5 2.04 -0.29 9.07
N ILE A 6 1.53 -0.69 7.90
CA ILE A 6 0.14 -0.48 7.47
C ILE A 6 -0.45 -1.87 7.24
N PRO A 7 -1.61 -2.22 7.85
CA PRO A 7 -2.27 -3.49 7.61
C PRO A 7 -2.53 -3.69 6.12
N CYS A 8 -2.19 -4.87 5.60
CA CYS A 8 -2.51 -5.24 4.23
C CYS A 8 -2.69 -6.73 4.08
N LEU A 9 -3.40 -7.11 3.03
CA LEU A 9 -3.47 -8.48 2.55
C LEU A 9 -2.54 -8.60 1.34
N TRP A 10 -1.60 -9.54 1.39
CA TRP A 10 -0.80 -9.89 0.23
C TRP A 10 -1.51 -11.01 -0.55
N MET A 11 -2.04 -10.66 -1.71
CA MET A 11 -2.95 -11.52 -2.46
C MET A 11 -2.36 -11.91 -3.82
N ARG A 12 -2.72 -13.11 -4.29
CA ARG A 12 -2.54 -13.56 -5.67
C ARG A 12 -3.91 -13.71 -6.33
N GLY A 13 -4.13 -13.00 -7.43
CA GLY A 13 -5.31 -13.13 -8.29
C GLY A 13 -4.90 -13.59 -9.68
N GLY A 14 -5.20 -14.84 -10.05
CA GLY A 14 -4.72 -15.43 -11.30
C GLY A 14 -3.19 -15.42 -11.39
N THR A 15 -2.66 -14.80 -12.44
CA THR A 15 -1.21 -14.65 -12.70
C THR A 15 -0.60 -13.39 -12.06
N SER A 16 -1.37 -12.59 -11.32
CA SER A 16 -0.94 -11.33 -10.70
C SER A 16 -0.86 -11.41 -9.18
N LYS A 17 -0.09 -10.50 -8.58
CA LYS A 17 -0.03 -10.27 -7.11
C LYS A 17 -0.29 -8.80 -6.78
N ALA A 18 -0.88 -8.55 -5.63
CA ALA A 18 -1.15 -7.20 -5.14
C ALA A 18 -1.10 -7.14 -3.61
N ALA A 19 -0.67 -5.99 -3.08
CA ALA A 19 -1.01 -5.58 -1.72
C ALA A 19 -2.38 -4.91 -1.76
N CYS A 20 -3.35 -5.50 -1.05
CA CYS A 20 -4.69 -4.96 -0.91
C CYS A 20 -4.84 -4.30 0.46
N PHE A 21 -5.40 -3.10 0.49
CA PHE A 21 -5.57 -2.27 1.68
C PHE A 21 -7.05 -1.95 1.90
N LEU A 22 -7.43 -1.76 3.16
CA LEU A 22 -8.69 -1.08 3.47
C LEU A 22 -8.50 0.42 3.25
N ALA A 23 -9.55 1.11 2.78
CA ALA A 23 -9.48 2.54 2.52
C ALA A 23 -9.16 3.34 3.79
N ASP A 24 -9.71 2.93 4.93
CA ASP A 24 -9.54 3.58 6.24
C ASP A 24 -8.11 3.45 6.80
N ASP A 25 -7.33 2.47 6.31
CA ASP A 25 -5.92 2.30 6.69
C ASP A 25 -4.97 3.19 5.86
N LEU A 26 -5.48 3.88 4.84
CA LEU A 26 -4.70 4.76 3.97
C LEU A 26 -4.96 6.24 4.25
N PRO A 27 -4.02 7.14 3.91
CA PRO A 27 -4.27 8.57 3.95
C PRO A 27 -5.47 8.97 3.08
N ALA A 28 -6.34 9.83 3.62
CA ALA A 28 -7.46 10.40 2.86
C ALA A 28 -6.99 11.38 1.77
N ASP A 29 -5.86 12.05 1.99
CA ASP A 29 -5.23 12.91 0.99
C ASP A 29 -4.65 12.05 -0.16
N PRO A 30 -5.10 12.24 -1.41
CA PRO A 30 -4.69 11.39 -2.52
C PRO A 30 -3.19 11.49 -2.81
N VAL A 31 -2.58 12.66 -2.64
CA VAL A 31 -1.13 12.83 -2.89
C VAL A 31 -0.30 12.00 -1.91
N ARG A 32 -0.64 12.04 -0.61
CA ARG A 32 0.00 11.20 0.40
C ARG A 32 -0.29 9.72 0.20
N ARG A 33 -1.51 9.36 -0.22
CA ARG A 33 -1.88 7.97 -0.49
C ARG A 33 -1.05 7.39 -1.63
N ASP A 34 -0.90 8.14 -2.72
CA ASP A 34 -0.13 7.67 -3.87
C ASP A 34 1.34 7.48 -3.52
N ALA A 35 1.92 8.38 -2.72
CA ALA A 35 3.28 8.22 -2.18
C ALA A 35 3.44 6.94 -1.35
N VAL A 36 2.45 6.60 -0.51
CA VAL A 36 2.44 5.34 0.26
C VAL A 36 2.37 4.13 -0.68
N LEU A 37 1.48 4.15 -1.66
CA LEU A 37 1.29 3.03 -2.59
C LEU A 37 2.55 2.80 -3.44
N LEU A 38 3.21 3.86 -3.91
CA LEU A 38 4.49 3.75 -4.63
C LEU A 38 5.59 3.17 -3.74
N ALA A 39 5.72 3.66 -2.51
CA ALA A 39 6.71 3.17 -1.57
C ALA A 39 6.52 1.68 -1.22
N VAL A 40 5.28 1.22 -1.05
CA VAL A 40 4.94 -0.20 -0.81
C VAL A 40 5.40 -1.09 -1.97
N MET A 41 5.27 -0.61 -3.20
CA MET A 41 5.68 -1.36 -4.39
C MET A 41 7.20 -1.39 -4.59
N GLY A 42 7.97 -0.69 -3.75
CA GLY A 42 9.41 -0.54 -3.91
C GLY A 42 9.80 0.44 -5.01
N SER A 43 8.84 1.25 -5.48
CA SER A 43 9.09 2.34 -6.42
C SER A 43 9.60 3.56 -5.65
N ALA A 44 10.71 4.12 -6.13
CA ALA A 44 11.34 5.32 -5.55
C ALA A 44 10.54 6.59 -5.84
#